data_AF-A0A2S4XH43-F1
#
_entry.id   AF-A0A2S4XH43-F1
#
_cell.length_a   1.000
_cell.length_b   1.000
_cell.length_c   1.000
_cell.angle_alpha   90.00
_cell.angle_beta   90.00
_cell.angle_gamma   90.00
#
_symmetry.space_group_name_H-M   'P 1'
#
loop_
_entity.id
_entity.type
_entity.pdbx_description
1 polymer ?
#
loop_
_entity_poly.entity_id
_entity_poly.type
_entity_poly.pdbx_seq_one_letter_code
_entity_poly.pdbx_strand_id
1 'polypeptide(L)'
;VHPCAARGIEPRIAHMAEEHGTQLALIARGLGVAVAPRLGRGPVPEGVSVVPVRHPMRRHVYAIWRADADRRPSIRAAVGALREVGRSLEV
;
A
#
# COMPACT_ATOMS: atom_id res chain seq x y z
N VAL A 1 13.43 0.07 6.33
CA VAL A 1 14.54 0.03 5.34
C VAL A 1 13.94 -0.15 3.96
N HIS A 2 14.36 0.64 2.96
CA HIS A 2 13.86 0.45 1.59
C HIS A 2 14.39 -0.89 1.03
N PRO A 3 13.58 -1.68 0.29
CA PRO A 3 13.96 -3.01 -0.19
C PRO A 3 15.19 -3.01 -1.13
N CYS A 4 15.50 -1.87 -1.76
CA CYS A 4 16.73 -1.70 -2.54
C CYS A 4 17.98 -1.73 -1.64
N ALA A 5 17.96 -0.99 -0.53
CA ALA A 5 19.08 -0.92 0.41
C ALA A 5 19.39 -2.28 1.05
N ALA A 6 18.37 -3.09 1.33
CA ALA A 6 18.55 -4.46 1.82
C ALA A 6 19.30 -5.38 0.83
N ARG A 7 19.40 -4.98 -0.45
CA ARG A 7 20.18 -5.68 -1.49
C ARG A 7 21.45 -4.92 -1.90
N GLY A 8 21.87 -3.91 -1.13
CA GLY A 8 23.01 -3.05 -1.46
C GLY A 8 22.80 -2.15 -2.67
N ILE A 9 21.54 -1.93 -3.08
CA ILE A 9 21.18 -1.05 -4.19
C ILE A 9 20.77 0.30 -3.61
N GLU A 10 21.50 1.36 -3.96
CA GLU A 10 21.15 2.73 -3.61
C GLU A 10 20.33 3.36 -4.76
N PRO A 11 19.01 3.58 -4.59
CA PRO A 11 18.18 4.17 -5.63
C PRO A 11 18.49 5.66 -5.79
N ARG A 12 18.60 6.13 -7.04
CA ARG A 12 18.67 7.57 -7.33
C ARG A 12 17.28 8.18 -7.21
N ILE A 13 17.07 8.98 -6.17
CA ILE A 13 15.78 9.66 -5.93
C ILE A 13 15.73 10.94 -6.77
N ALA A 14 15.01 10.90 -7.90
CA ALA A 14 14.79 12.07 -8.76
C ALA A 14 13.66 12.97 -8.27
N HIS A 15 12.61 12.36 -7.68
CA HIS A 15 11.41 13.04 -7.21
C HIS A 15 10.92 12.39 -5.92
N MET A 16 10.26 13.17 -5.05
CA MET A 16 9.66 12.69 -3.81
C MET A 16 8.21 13.20 -3.72
N ALA A 17 7.29 12.29 -3.45
CA ALA A 17 5.88 12.58 -3.19
C ALA A 17 5.35 11.57 -2.18
N GLU A 18 4.55 12.01 -1.22
CA GLU A 18 4.01 11.13 -0.16
C GLU A 18 2.77 10.35 -0.62
N GLU A 19 2.03 10.92 -1.56
CA GLU A 19 0.77 10.37 -2.05
C GLU A 19 1.00 9.48 -3.27
N HIS A 20 0.44 8.26 -3.26
CA HIS A 20 0.56 7.33 -4.37
C HIS A 20 -0.04 7.86 -5.68
N GLY A 21 -1.12 8.64 -5.63
CA GLY A 21 -1.73 9.23 -6.82
C GLY A 21 -0.77 10.16 -7.56
N THR A 22 -0.10 11.03 -6.82
CA THR A 22 0.93 11.94 -7.34
C THR A 22 2.13 11.17 -7.89
N GLN A 23 2.60 10.13 -7.18
CA GLN A 23 3.65 9.25 -7.70
C GLN A 23 3.25 8.60 -9.04
N LEU A 24 2.04 8.06 -9.16
CA LEU A 24 1.54 7.42 -10.39
C LEU A 24 1.40 8.44 -11.54
N ALA A 25 0.99 9.67 -11.25
CA ALA A 25 0.91 10.74 -12.25
C ALA A 25 2.30 11.09 -12.83
N LEU A 26 3.33 11.14 -11.99
CA LEU A 26 4.71 11.34 -12.45
C LEU A 26 5.20 10.19 -13.32
N ILE A 27 4.90 8.94 -12.92
CA ILE A 27 5.25 7.74 -13.70
C ILE A 27 4.52 7.75 -15.06
N ALA A 28 3.24 8.13 -15.10
CA ALA A 28 2.46 8.26 -16.32
C ALA A 28 2.97 9.36 -17.27
N ARG A 29 3.89 10.22 -16.82
CA ARG A 29 4.62 11.20 -17.64
C ARG A 29 6.06 10.78 -17.95
N GLY A 30 6.46 9.55 -17.60
CA GLY A 30 7.79 9.02 -17.86
C GLY A 30 8.88 9.54 -16.91
N LEU A 31 8.51 10.14 -15.77
CA LEU A 31 9.46 10.77 -14.85
C LEU A 31 10.13 9.79 -13.87
N GLY A 32 9.84 8.49 -13.98
CA GLY A 32 10.55 7.46 -13.22
C GLY A 32 9.74 6.19 -12.96
N VAL A 33 10.14 5.47 -11.92
CA VAL A 33 9.50 4.25 -11.42
C VAL A 33 9.38 4.32 -9.89
N ALA A 34 8.40 3.63 -9.32
CA ALA A 34 8.25 3.52 -7.87
C ALA A 34 7.84 2.11 -7.46
N VAL A 35 8.16 1.75 -6.22
CA VAL A 35 7.63 0.55 -5.57
C VAL A 35 6.38 0.97 -4.79
N ALA A 36 5.21 0.50 -5.22
CA ALA A 36 3.94 0.83 -4.59
C ALA A 36 3.22 -0.43 -4.07
N PRO A 37 2.56 -0.39 -2.91
CA PRO A 37 1.72 -1.48 -2.44
C PRO A 37 0.50 -1.65 -3.34
N ARG A 38 -0.05 -2.87 -3.42
CA ARG A 38 -1.35 -3.10 -4.08
C ARG A 38 -2.47 -2.38 -3.33
N LEU A 39 -2.46 -2.48 -2.01
CA LEU A 39 -3.44 -1.85 -1.13
C LEU A 39 -3.10 -0.36 -0.94
N GLY A 40 -4.02 0.51 -1.34
CA GLY A 40 -3.96 1.95 -1.09
C GLY A 40 -3.27 2.79 -2.16
N ARG A 41 -2.81 2.22 -3.29
CA ARG A 41 -2.22 3.03 -4.37
C ARG A 41 -3.23 3.72 -5.29
N GLY A 42 -4.51 3.33 -5.23
CA GLY A 42 -5.53 3.79 -6.17
C GLY A 42 -5.47 3.10 -7.54
N PRO A 43 -6.28 3.55 -8.51
CA PRO A 43 -6.31 2.99 -9.87
C PRO A 43 -5.00 3.29 -10.62
N VAL A 44 -4.67 2.42 -11.58
CA VAL A 44 -3.49 2.62 -12.44
C VAL A 44 -3.87 3.55 -13.58
N PRO A 45 -3.15 4.67 -13.80
CA PRO A 45 -3.35 5.47 -14.99
C PRO A 45 -3.03 4.68 -16.25
N GLU A 46 -3.67 5.04 -17.36
CA GLU A 46 -3.28 4.55 -18.68
C GLU A 46 -1.80 4.87 -18.97
N GLY A 47 -1.11 3.95 -19.65
CA GLY A 47 0.32 4.07 -19.94
C GLY A 47 1.24 3.68 -18.78
N VAL A 48 0.72 3.30 -17.61
CA VAL A 48 1.52 2.78 -16.48
C VAL A 48 1.36 1.27 -16.37
N SER A 49 2.48 0.54 -16.45
CA SER A 49 2.51 -0.91 -16.25
C SER A 49 2.90 -1.27 -14.82
N VAL A 50 2.27 -2.31 -14.28
CA VAL A 50 2.58 -2.84 -12.94
C VAL A 50 3.33 -4.15 -13.09
N VAL A 51 4.54 -4.21 -12.53
CA VAL A 51 5.39 -5.40 -12.58
C VAL A 51 5.49 -6.01 -11.18
N PRO A 52 5.19 -7.32 -11.01
CA PRO A 52 5.35 -8.00 -9.74
C PRO A 52 6.80 -7.97 -9.26
N VAL A 53 7.00 -7.67 -7.97
CA VAL A 53 8.32 -7.74 -7.33
C VAL A 53 8.56 -9.18 -6.87
N ARG A 54 9.73 -9.76 -7.20
CA ARG A 54 10.09 -11.15 -6.86
C ARG A 54 9.97 -11.48 -5.37
N HIS A 55 10.21 -10.50 -4.51
CA HIS A 55 10.07 -10.62 -3.06
C HIS A 55 8.96 -9.66 -2.63
N PRO A 56 7.69 -10.10 -2.61
CA PRO A 56 6.57 -9.23 -2.33
C PRO A 56 6.62 -8.78 -0.87
N MET A 57 6.48 -7.47 -0.65
CA MET A 57 6.33 -6.92 0.69
C MET A 57 4.88 -7.08 1.13
N ARG A 58 4.66 -7.71 2.27
CA ARG A 58 3.34 -7.83 2.89
C ARG A 58 3.08 -6.64 3.80
N ARG A 59 1.93 -6.00 3.63
CA ARG A 59 1.44 -4.95 4.52
C ARG A 59 0.51 -5.59 5.55
N HIS A 60 0.82 -5.45 6.83
CA HIS A 60 -0.09 -5.80 7.91
C HIS A 60 -0.97 -4.59 8.26
N VAL A 61 -2.28 -4.81 8.36
CA VAL A 61 -3.25 -3.79 8.75
C VAL A 61 -3.88 -4.22 10.07
N TYR A 62 -3.81 -3.35 11.08
CA TYR A 62 -4.33 -3.62 12.41
C TYR A 62 -5.48 -2.67 12.72
N ALA A 63 -6.58 -3.21 13.25
CA ALA A 63 -7.62 -2.42 13.88
C ALA A 63 -7.31 -2.35 15.38
N ILE A 64 -7.21 -1.13 15.91
CA ILE A 64 -6.87 -0.89 17.32
C ILE A 64 -7.98 -0.05 17.94
N TRP A 65 -8.44 -0.46 19.13
CA TRP A 65 -9.39 0.28 19.96
C TRP A 65 -8.99 0.15 21.43
N ARG A 66 -9.52 1.02 22.29
CA ARG A 66 -9.31 0.89 23.73
C ARG A 66 -10.08 -0.31 24.28
N ALA A 67 -9.49 -1.04 25.22
CA ALA A 67 -10.08 -2.25 25.79
C ALA A 67 -11.47 -2.02 26.41
N ASP A 68 -11.70 -0.85 27.01
CA ASP A 68 -12.98 -0.46 27.62
C ASP A 68 -14.11 -0.23 26.60
N ALA A 69 -13.77 -0.08 25.31
CA ALA A 69 -14.71 0.19 24.24
C ALA A 69 -15.32 -1.08 23.62
N ASP A 70 -14.80 -2.27 23.94
CA ASP A 70 -15.19 -3.55 23.30
C ASP A 70 -16.69 -3.90 23.42
N ARG A 71 -17.34 -3.39 24.47
CA ARG A 71 -18.79 -3.53 24.68
C ARG A 71 -19.66 -2.81 23.63
N ARG A 72 -19.09 -1.89 22.84
CA ARG A 72 -19.84 -1.12 21.83
C ARG A 72 -20.10 -1.98 20.59
N PRO A 73 -21.37 -2.27 20.25
CA PRO A 73 -21.69 -3.12 19.09
C PRO A 73 -21.14 -2.58 17.76
N SER A 74 -21.04 -1.25 17.62
CA SER A 74 -20.50 -0.60 16.42
C SER A 74 -19.02 -0.92 16.17
N ILE A 75 -18.22 -1.10 17.22
CA ILE A 75 -16.79 -1.46 17.07
C ILE A 75 -16.68 -2.89 16.53
N ARG A 76 -17.43 -3.83 17.11
CA ARG A 76 -17.46 -5.22 16.64
C ARG A 76 -17.96 -5.32 15.21
N ALA A 77 -19.00 -4.56 14.86
CA ALA A 77 -19.53 -4.50 13.50
C ALA A 77 -18.47 -3.98 12.51
N ALA A 78 -17.79 -2.87 12.82
CA ALA A 78 -16.75 -2.30 11.97
C ALA A 78 -15.56 -3.26 11.79
N VAL A 79 -15.07 -3.88 12.86
CA VAL A 79 -13.98 -4.87 12.79
C VAL A 79 -14.41 -6.11 12.00
N GLY A 80 -15.66 -6.55 12.16
CA GLY A 80 -16.24 -7.64 11.38
C GLY A 80 -16.20 -7.35 9.88
N ALA A 81 -16.72 -6.19 9.47
CA ALA A 81 -16.71 -5.75 8.08
C ALA A 81 -15.29 -5.61 7.51
N LEU A 82 -14.36 -5.03 8.29
CA LEU A 82 -12.95 -4.90 7.88
C LEU A 82 -12.28 -6.25 7.68
N ARG A 83 -12.57 -7.24 8.54
CA ARG A 83 -12.05 -8.62 8.40
C ARG A 83 -12.65 -9.35 7.21
N GLU A 84 -13.94 -9.14 6.94
CA GLU A 84 -14.62 -9.74 5.80
C GLU A 84 -14.01 -9.26 4.49
N VAL A 85 -13.90 -7.94 4.30
CA VAL A 85 -13.23 -7.36 3.13
C VAL A 85 -11.75 -7.75 3.09
N GLY A 86 -11.08 -7.76 4.25
CA GLY A 86 -9.67 -8.16 4.32
C GLY A 86 -9.41 -9.59 3.83
N ARG A 87 -10.37 -10.51 4.01
CA ARG A 87 -10.27 -11.90 3.50
C ARG A 87 -10.54 -12.00 2.00
N SER A 88 -11.38 -11.14 1.43
CA SER A 88 -11.67 -11.15 -0.01
C SER A 88 -10.55 -10.53 -0.85
N LEU A 89 -9.67 -9.75 -0.21
CA LEU A 89 -8.43 -9.27 -0.80
C LEU A 89 -7.38 -10.39 -0.78
N GLU A 90 -7.46 -11.33 -1.71
CA GLU A 90 -6.41 -12.34 -1.89
C GLU A 90 -5.02 -11.68 -2.07
N VAL A 91 -4.03 -12.14 -1.28
CA VAL A 91 -2.61 -11.74 -1.30
C VAL A 91 -1.76 -12.87 -1.83
#